data_AF-A0A1Q7GRM8-F1
#
_entry.id   AF-A0A1Q7GRM8-F1
#
_cell.length_a   1.000
_cell.length_b   1.000
_cell.length_c   1.000
_cell.angle_alpha   90.00
_cell.angle_beta   90.00
_cell.angle_gamma   90.00
#
_symmetry.space_group_name_H-M   'P 1'
#
loop_
_entity.id
_entity.type
_entity.pdbx_description
1 polymer ?
#
loop_
_entity_poly.entity_id
_entity_poly.type
_entity_poly.pdbx_seq_one_letter_code
_entity_poly.pdbx_strand_id
1 'polypeptide(L)'
;MASAVGPIAPWVRQGTLVLVTTVALSLTSCGSLDAGRGRLSLPSPEQSITGFDDNKIHVEYSFFALNELARSQTTELRRAALRHLGDRDPRVHYAAVYGLALTATSASGSDQLVAMLTSSNVDERLLSAASLAGIGDRRGLPVLINALDEKRALAFRRPPQYGFQFAQAELLNLTAEDYGLKTATDETGVAAAKPAWQQWWASHQATLHLDRKLQRYVA
;
A
#
# COMPACT_ATOMS: atom_id res chain seq x y z
N MET A 1 -23.06 9.87 14.21
CA MET A 1 -21.73 9.35 14.59
C MET A 1 -21.09 8.80 13.32
N ALA A 2 -20.27 9.61 12.64
CA ALA A 2 -19.72 9.30 11.33
C ALA A 2 -18.28 8.79 11.50
N SER A 3 -18.04 7.52 11.19
CA SER A 3 -16.70 6.95 11.09
C SER A 3 -16.03 7.47 9.82
N ALA A 4 -15.06 8.38 9.99
CA ALA A 4 -14.18 8.80 8.91
C ALA A 4 -13.13 7.71 8.66
N VAL A 5 -13.36 6.88 7.64
CA VAL A 5 -12.32 6.03 7.04
C VAL A 5 -11.37 6.97 6.30
N GLY A 6 -10.13 7.10 6.80
CA GLY A 6 -9.08 7.86 6.12
C GLY A 6 -8.70 7.21 4.79
N PRO A 7 -8.26 7.99 3.79
CA PRO A 7 -8.02 7.48 2.45
C PRO A 7 -6.79 6.58 2.41
N ILE A 8 -6.96 5.40 1.81
CA ILE A 8 -5.86 4.56 1.31
C ILE A 8 -5.17 5.34 0.17
N ALA A 9 -3.84 5.35 0.16
CA ALA A 9 -2.97 6.13 -0.72
C ALA A 9 -3.41 6.22 -2.21
N PRO A 10 -3.22 7.38 -2.87
CA PRO A 10 -3.77 7.67 -4.19
C PRO A 10 -2.85 7.16 -5.31
N TRP A 11 -3.07 5.95 -5.81
CA TRP A 11 -2.43 5.47 -7.04
C TRP A 11 -3.45 5.32 -8.18
N VAL A 12 -3.98 6.45 -8.67
CA VAL A 12 -4.57 6.58 -10.02
C VAL A 12 -4.37 8.01 -10.52
N ARG A 13 -3.34 8.23 -11.35
CA ARG A 13 -3.29 9.35 -12.29
C ARG A 13 -2.79 8.85 -13.64
N GLN A 14 -3.74 8.55 -14.52
CA GLN A 14 -3.61 8.47 -15.97
C GLN A 14 -4.99 8.91 -16.51
N GLY A 15 -5.16 9.67 -17.57
CA GLY A 15 -4.28 10.23 -18.59
C GLY A 15 -5.18 11.08 -19.50
N THR A 16 -4.55 11.94 -20.29
CA THR A 16 -5.13 12.97 -21.16
C THR A 16 -6.35 12.52 -21.98
N LEU A 17 -7.43 13.32 -21.94
CA LEU A 17 -8.59 13.23 -22.82
C LEU A 17 -8.17 13.55 -24.27
N VAL A 18 -8.17 12.53 -25.14
CA VAL A 18 -8.18 12.73 -26.59
C VAL A 18 -9.65 12.63 -27.04
N LEU A 19 -10.21 13.76 -27.47
CA LEU A 19 -11.50 13.82 -28.14
C LEU A 19 -11.36 13.16 -29.53
N VAL A 20 -12.03 12.04 -29.75
CA VAL A 20 -12.28 11.52 -31.10
C VAL A 20 -13.78 11.63 -31.37
N THR A 21 -14.10 12.43 -32.39
CA THR A 21 -15.44 12.72 -32.87
C THR A 21 -16.11 11.52 -33.52
N THR A 22 -17.40 11.39 -33.24
CA THR A 22 -18.37 10.36 -33.66
C THR A 22 -18.55 10.22 -35.17
N VAL A 23 -18.64 8.97 -35.65
CA VAL A 23 -19.43 8.61 -36.84
C VAL A 23 -20.56 7.68 -36.39
N ALA A 24 -21.80 8.14 -36.60
CA ALA A 24 -23.02 7.41 -36.28
C ALA A 24 -23.36 6.43 -37.41
N LEU A 25 -23.54 5.16 -37.08
CA LEU A 25 -24.21 4.18 -37.92
C LEU A 25 -25.23 3.43 -37.05
N SER A 26 -26.49 3.74 -37.30
CA SER A 26 -27.68 3.18 -36.67
C SER A 26 -28.08 1.86 -37.36
N LEU A 27 -28.15 0.78 -36.59
CA LEU A 27 -28.95 -0.41 -36.91
C LEU A 27 -29.73 -0.83 -35.67
N THR A 28 -31.05 -0.67 -35.77
CA THR A 28 -32.08 -1.16 -34.84
C THR A 28 -32.28 -2.67 -35.00
N SER A 29 -32.28 -3.43 -33.89
CA SER A 29 -33.50 -4.09 -33.37
C SER A 29 -33.19 -5.33 -32.52
N CYS A 30 -33.73 -5.29 -31.29
CA CYS A 30 -34.16 -6.41 -30.43
C CYS A 30 -33.17 -7.56 -30.14
N GLY A 31 -32.25 -7.26 -29.23
CA GLY A 31 -31.94 -8.16 -28.13
C GLY A 31 -31.80 -7.28 -26.90
N SER A 32 -32.61 -7.53 -25.87
CA SER A 32 -32.42 -6.92 -24.55
C SER A 32 -31.02 -7.26 -24.06
N LEU A 33 -30.08 -6.35 -24.34
CA LEU A 33 -28.83 -6.26 -23.61
C LEU A 33 -29.25 -5.86 -22.21
N ASP A 34 -29.51 -6.87 -21.38
CA ASP A 34 -29.30 -6.72 -19.96
C ASP A 34 -27.93 -6.04 -19.82
N ALA A 35 -27.97 -4.80 -19.38
CA ALA A 35 -26.80 -4.04 -18.99
C ALA A 35 -26.26 -4.65 -17.69
N GLY A 36 -25.95 -5.94 -17.73
CA GLY A 36 -25.10 -6.64 -16.81
C GLY A 36 -23.70 -6.09 -17.03
N ARG A 37 -23.40 -4.97 -16.39
CA ARG A 37 -22.06 -4.77 -15.84
C ARG A 37 -21.85 -5.99 -14.95
N GLY A 38 -21.24 -7.05 -15.50
CA GLY A 38 -20.80 -8.20 -14.72
C GLY A 38 -19.90 -7.64 -13.64
N ARG A 39 -20.44 -7.43 -12.44
CA ARG A 39 -19.62 -7.19 -11.26
C ARG A 39 -18.79 -8.44 -11.15
N LEU A 40 -17.49 -8.35 -11.46
CA LEU A 40 -16.55 -9.38 -11.09
C LEU A 40 -16.81 -9.66 -9.62
N SER A 41 -17.34 -10.85 -9.31
CA SER A 41 -17.59 -11.23 -7.94
C SER A 41 -16.23 -11.39 -7.30
N LEU A 42 -15.89 -10.48 -6.39
CA LEU A 42 -14.67 -10.60 -5.61
C LEU A 42 -14.70 -11.93 -4.84
N PRO A 43 -13.57 -12.66 -4.74
CA PRO A 43 -13.47 -13.76 -3.81
C PRO A 43 -13.71 -13.28 -2.38
N SER A 44 -14.08 -14.19 -1.48
CA SER A 44 -14.10 -13.86 -0.05
C SER A 44 -12.70 -13.48 0.44
N PRO A 45 -12.58 -12.73 1.56
CA PRO A 45 -11.26 -12.41 2.11
C PRO A 45 -10.38 -13.63 2.42
N GLU A 46 -10.98 -14.73 2.84
CA GLU A 46 -10.27 -16.01 3.03
C GLU A 46 -9.67 -16.49 1.70
N GLN A 47 -10.50 -16.57 0.66
CA GLN A 47 -10.09 -17.04 -0.66
C GLN A 47 -9.06 -16.11 -1.32
N SER A 48 -9.17 -14.79 -1.14
CA SER A 48 -8.19 -13.84 -1.67
C SER A 48 -6.82 -13.96 -1.01
N ILE A 49 -6.74 -14.42 0.24
CA ILE A 49 -5.47 -14.66 0.93
C ILE A 49 -4.91 -16.04 0.58
N THR A 50 -5.71 -17.11 0.74
CA THR A 50 -5.23 -18.48 0.51
C THR A 50 -5.04 -18.79 -0.98
N GLY A 51 -5.73 -18.07 -1.85
CA GLY A 51 -5.65 -18.19 -3.31
C GLY A 51 -4.84 -17.08 -3.97
N PHE A 52 -3.97 -16.37 -3.24
CA PHE A 52 -3.12 -15.34 -3.82
C PHE A 52 -2.22 -15.95 -4.90
N ASP A 53 -2.51 -15.60 -6.16
CA ASP A 53 -1.76 -16.06 -7.31
C ASP A 53 -0.73 -14.99 -7.70
N ASP A 54 0.55 -15.37 -7.69
CA ASP A 54 1.68 -14.52 -8.06
C ASP A 54 2.14 -14.70 -9.53
N ASN A 55 1.41 -15.52 -10.29
CA ASN A 55 1.61 -15.66 -11.72
C ASN A 55 1.49 -14.28 -12.39
N LYS A 56 2.40 -14.00 -13.34
CA LYS A 56 2.47 -12.73 -14.07
C LYS A 56 1.12 -12.26 -14.64
N ILE A 57 0.25 -13.18 -15.03
CA ILE A 57 -1.06 -12.87 -15.61
C ILE A 57 -2.10 -12.52 -14.54
N HIS A 58 -1.99 -13.11 -13.34
CA HIS A 58 -3.04 -13.09 -12.32
C HIS A 58 -2.71 -12.22 -11.11
N VAL A 59 -1.44 -11.90 -10.87
CA VAL A 59 -1.00 -11.17 -9.67
C VAL A 59 -1.61 -9.77 -9.53
N GLU A 60 -1.88 -9.10 -10.66
CA GLU A 60 -2.59 -7.82 -10.66
C GLU A 60 -4.02 -7.97 -10.13
N TYR A 61 -4.70 -9.06 -10.48
CA TYR A 61 -6.03 -9.37 -9.95
C TYR A 61 -5.99 -9.72 -8.46
N SER A 62 -4.98 -10.47 -8.01
CA SER A 62 -4.79 -10.79 -6.59
C SER A 62 -4.65 -9.51 -5.75
N PHE A 63 -3.81 -8.56 -6.20
CA PHE A 63 -3.69 -7.26 -5.55
C PHE A 63 -4.98 -6.43 -5.64
N PHE A 64 -5.62 -6.40 -6.81
CA PHE A 64 -6.90 -5.71 -6.99
C PHE A 64 -7.95 -6.22 -6.00
N ALA A 65 -8.11 -7.53 -5.86
CA ALA A 65 -9.07 -8.13 -4.95
C ALA A 65 -8.79 -7.76 -3.50
N LEU A 66 -7.54 -7.86 -3.03
CA LEU A 66 -7.16 -7.46 -1.67
C LEU A 66 -7.42 -5.97 -1.40
N ASN A 67 -7.13 -5.10 -2.38
CA ASN A 67 -7.39 -3.67 -2.28
C ASN A 67 -8.89 -3.35 -2.20
N GLU A 68 -9.71 -4.00 -3.02
CA GLU A 68 -11.17 -3.79 -2.99
C GLU A 68 -11.80 -4.36 -1.71
N LEU A 69 -11.32 -5.50 -1.23
CA LEU A 69 -11.75 -6.07 0.04
C LEU A 69 -11.34 -5.21 1.23
N ALA A 70 -10.17 -4.56 1.19
CA ALA A 70 -9.76 -3.63 2.24
C ALA A 70 -10.71 -2.43 2.36
N ARG A 71 -11.36 -2.03 1.26
CA ARG A 71 -12.36 -0.94 1.24
C ARG A 71 -13.78 -1.39 1.58
N SER A 72 -14.18 -2.57 1.12
CA SER A 72 -15.56 -3.04 1.18
C SER A 72 -15.86 -4.01 2.33
N GLN A 73 -14.83 -4.74 2.80
CA GLN A 73 -14.92 -5.82 3.79
C GLN A 73 -13.71 -5.74 4.76
N THR A 74 -13.38 -4.54 5.23
CA THR A 74 -12.16 -4.23 5.98
C THR A 74 -11.97 -5.12 7.21
N THR A 75 -13.04 -5.35 7.99
CA THR A 75 -12.97 -6.11 9.24
C THR A 75 -12.75 -7.60 8.98
N GLU A 76 -13.43 -8.13 7.97
CA GLU A 76 -13.38 -9.52 7.55
C GLU A 76 -12.01 -9.84 6.94
N LEU A 77 -11.49 -8.95 6.09
CA LEU A 77 -10.14 -9.07 5.55
C LEU A 77 -9.08 -9.01 6.64
N ARG A 78 -9.18 -8.07 7.59
CA ARG A 78 -8.26 -8.01 8.73
C ARG A 78 -8.26 -9.32 9.52
N ARG A 79 -9.45 -9.88 9.79
CA ARG A 79 -9.60 -11.13 10.54
C ARG A 79 -9.00 -12.32 9.78
N ALA A 80 -9.19 -12.38 8.47
CA ALA A 80 -8.60 -13.41 7.62
C ALA A 80 -7.06 -13.30 7.59
N ALA A 81 -6.54 -12.08 7.40
CA ALA A 81 -5.11 -11.79 7.44
C ALA A 81 -4.47 -12.25 8.76
N LEU A 82 -5.07 -11.91 9.90
CA LEU A 82 -4.56 -12.32 11.22
C LEU A 82 -4.45 -13.84 11.40
N ARG A 83 -5.34 -14.64 10.77
CA ARG A 83 -5.26 -16.12 10.83
C ARG A 83 -4.07 -16.69 10.06
N HIS A 84 -3.62 -15.99 9.03
CA HIS A 84 -2.66 -16.48 8.03
C HIS A 84 -1.27 -15.85 8.12
N LEU A 85 -1.00 -15.02 9.14
CA LEU A 85 0.33 -14.43 9.38
C LEU A 85 1.43 -15.45 9.71
N GLY A 86 1.07 -16.70 10.01
CA GLY A 86 2.01 -17.78 10.30
C GLY A 86 2.01 -18.87 9.24
N ASP A 87 1.39 -18.62 8.07
CA ASP A 87 1.32 -19.62 7.00
C ASP A 87 2.73 -19.90 6.44
N ARG A 88 2.97 -21.16 6.04
CA ARG A 88 4.26 -21.59 5.49
C ARG A 88 4.37 -21.32 4.00
N ASP A 89 3.26 -21.17 3.29
CA ASP A 89 3.28 -20.72 1.90
C ASP A 89 3.60 -19.21 1.87
N PRO A 90 4.74 -18.80 1.28
CA PRO A 90 5.16 -17.41 1.26
C PRO A 90 4.15 -16.48 0.54
N ARG A 91 3.32 -17.00 -0.37
CA ARG A 91 2.29 -16.23 -1.07
C ARG A 91 1.12 -15.91 -0.14
N VAL A 92 0.65 -16.92 0.60
CA VAL A 92 -0.42 -16.78 1.59
C VAL A 92 0.02 -15.85 2.71
N HIS A 93 1.24 -16.06 3.22
CA HIS A 93 1.84 -15.20 4.23
C HIS A 93 1.96 -13.75 3.76
N TYR A 94 2.49 -13.52 2.56
CA TYR A 94 2.59 -12.16 2.00
C TYR A 94 1.22 -11.51 1.85
N ALA A 95 0.23 -12.23 1.31
CA ALA A 95 -1.13 -11.73 1.15
C ALA A 95 -1.77 -11.37 2.49
N ALA A 96 -1.51 -12.16 3.53
CA ALA A 96 -1.94 -11.90 4.88
C ALA A 96 -1.29 -10.62 5.46
N VAL A 97 0.03 -10.48 5.34
CA VAL A 97 0.76 -9.26 5.75
C VAL A 97 0.26 -8.03 5.01
N TYR A 98 0.09 -8.11 3.69
CA TYR A 98 -0.42 -7.02 2.86
C TYR A 98 -1.86 -6.64 3.23
N GLY A 99 -2.75 -7.63 3.38
CA GLY A 99 -4.13 -7.42 3.81
C GLY A 99 -4.22 -6.81 5.20
N LEU A 100 -3.36 -7.22 6.14
CA LEU A 100 -3.26 -6.61 7.46
C LEU A 100 -2.79 -5.15 7.36
N ALA A 101 -1.72 -4.89 6.60
CA ALA A 101 -1.18 -3.54 6.41
C ALA A 101 -2.21 -2.57 5.80
N LEU A 102 -3.06 -3.04 4.88
CA LEU A 102 -4.15 -2.24 4.30
C LEU A 102 -5.30 -1.94 5.26
N THR A 103 -5.52 -2.81 6.26
CA THR A 103 -6.72 -2.78 7.09
C THR A 103 -6.44 -2.42 8.54
N ALA A 104 -5.19 -2.36 8.97
CA ALA A 104 -4.83 -2.04 10.35
C ALA A 104 -5.34 -0.65 10.77
N THR A 105 -5.66 -0.54 12.04
CA THR A 105 -6.02 0.73 12.70
C THR A 105 -5.21 0.85 13.98
N SER A 106 -5.25 2.01 14.63
CA SER A 106 -4.61 2.19 15.95
C SER A 106 -5.16 1.24 17.02
N ALA A 107 -6.37 0.69 16.82
CA ALA A 107 -7.04 -0.21 17.75
C ALA A 107 -7.00 -1.69 17.33
N SER A 108 -6.55 -2.03 16.11
CA SER A 108 -6.63 -3.40 15.60
C SER A 108 -5.56 -3.70 14.55
N GLY A 109 -4.78 -4.75 14.79
CA GLY A 109 -3.73 -5.22 13.89
C GLY A 109 -2.38 -4.50 14.03
N SER A 110 -2.34 -3.35 14.71
CA SER A 110 -1.13 -2.58 14.94
C SER A 110 -0.06 -3.35 15.71
N ASP A 111 -0.42 -4.11 16.74
CA ASP A 111 0.57 -4.87 17.54
C ASP A 111 1.33 -5.92 16.71
N GLN A 112 0.62 -6.61 15.81
CA GLN A 112 1.24 -7.56 14.88
C GLN A 112 2.17 -6.84 13.90
N LEU A 113 1.77 -5.69 13.37
CA LEU A 113 2.63 -4.88 12.49
C LEU A 113 3.86 -4.34 13.25
N VAL A 114 3.71 -3.98 14.53
CA VAL A 114 4.84 -3.52 15.37
C VAL A 114 5.88 -4.62 15.51
N ALA A 115 5.45 -5.87 15.75
CA ALA A 115 6.36 -7.01 15.83
C ALA A 115 7.11 -7.25 14.51
N MET A 116 6.50 -6.93 13.37
CA MET A 116 7.10 -7.09 12.03
C MET A 116 8.12 -6.01 11.68
N LEU A 117 8.20 -4.89 12.43
CA LEU A 117 9.21 -3.84 12.18
C LEU A 117 10.65 -4.34 12.31
N THR A 118 10.87 -5.40 13.11
CA THR A 118 12.18 -6.03 13.31
C THR A 118 12.36 -7.33 12.54
N SER A 119 11.42 -7.69 11.64
CA SER A 119 11.51 -8.91 10.85
C SER A 119 12.74 -8.92 9.95
N SER A 120 13.34 -10.08 9.70
CA SER A 120 14.39 -10.22 8.67
C SER A 120 13.80 -10.11 7.25
N ASN A 121 12.50 -10.35 7.09
CA ASN A 121 11.78 -10.19 5.84
C ASN A 121 11.49 -8.70 5.58
N VAL A 122 12.11 -8.14 4.54
CA VAL A 122 11.90 -6.72 4.19
C VAL A 122 10.46 -6.40 3.74
N ASP A 123 9.67 -7.35 3.22
CA ASP A 123 8.27 -7.09 2.84
C ASP A 123 7.44 -6.82 4.09
N GLU A 124 7.62 -7.65 5.12
CA GLU A 124 7.01 -7.46 6.45
C GLU A 124 7.42 -6.12 7.04
N ARG A 125 8.73 -5.81 7.05
CA ARG A 125 9.21 -4.55 7.62
C ARG A 125 8.60 -3.34 6.92
N LEU A 126 8.66 -3.31 5.58
CA LEU A 126 8.25 -2.12 4.81
C LEU A 126 6.73 -1.92 4.79
N LEU A 127 5.96 -3.00 4.57
CA LEU A 127 4.50 -2.91 4.61
C LEU A 127 4.00 -2.51 5.99
N SER A 128 4.59 -3.06 7.05
CA SER A 128 4.24 -2.70 8.43
C SER A 128 4.63 -1.28 8.77
N ALA A 129 5.84 -0.84 8.37
CA ALA A 129 6.32 0.51 8.60
C ALA A 129 5.43 1.57 7.94
N ALA A 130 5.07 1.38 6.67
CA ALA A 130 4.18 2.30 5.96
C ALA A 130 2.79 2.34 6.59
N SER A 131 2.21 1.18 6.91
CA SER A 131 0.89 1.08 7.54
C SER A 131 0.86 1.76 8.91
N LEU A 132 1.82 1.45 9.79
CA LEU A 132 1.95 2.05 11.12
C LEU A 132 2.13 3.57 11.02
N ALA A 133 3.03 4.04 10.15
CA ALA A 133 3.23 5.47 9.96
C ALA A 133 1.94 6.15 9.46
N GLY A 134 1.22 5.55 8.51
CA GLY A 134 -0.05 6.06 7.97
C GLY A 134 -1.19 6.11 9.00
N ILE A 135 -1.21 5.23 10.00
CA ILE A 135 -2.19 5.29 11.09
C ILE A 135 -1.77 6.21 12.25
N GLY A 136 -0.59 6.82 12.18
CA GLY A 136 -0.06 7.77 13.16
C GLY A 136 0.93 7.18 14.17
N ASP A 137 1.34 5.94 13.97
CA ASP A 137 2.41 5.32 14.75
C ASP A 137 3.77 5.61 14.10
N ARG A 138 4.44 6.64 14.60
CA ARG A 138 5.73 7.12 14.11
C ARG A 138 6.86 6.09 14.18
N ARG A 139 6.69 4.95 14.87
CA ARG A 139 7.68 3.86 14.88
C ARG A 139 7.97 3.31 13.47
N GLY A 140 7.06 3.50 12.52
CA GLY A 140 7.28 3.15 11.11
C GLY A 140 8.29 4.05 10.37
N LEU A 141 8.39 5.33 10.73
CA LEU A 141 9.24 6.30 10.03
C LEU A 141 10.73 5.92 9.99
N PRO A 142 11.40 5.55 11.11
CA PRO A 142 12.81 5.16 11.06
C PRO A 142 13.06 3.90 10.21
N VAL A 143 12.08 2.99 10.08
CA VAL A 143 12.21 1.81 9.21
C VAL A 143 12.18 2.22 7.73
N LEU A 144 11.28 3.14 7.36
CA LEU A 144 11.23 3.69 6.00
C LEU A 144 12.51 4.48 5.67
N ILE A 145 12.97 5.34 6.58
CA ILE A 145 14.23 6.10 6.42
C ILE A 145 15.41 5.14 6.23
N ASN A 146 15.48 4.07 7.01
CA ASN A 146 16.54 3.09 6.89
C ASN A 146 16.49 2.31 5.58
N ALA A 147 15.35 2.25 4.91
CA ALA A 147 15.16 1.53 3.66
C ALA A 147 15.44 2.37 2.40
N LEU A 148 15.89 3.63 2.54
CA LEU A 148 16.30 4.48 1.42
C LEU A 148 17.50 3.93 0.61
N ASP A 149 18.17 2.89 1.09
CA ASP A 149 19.22 2.14 0.39
C ASP A 149 18.90 0.63 0.28
N GLU A 150 17.65 0.22 0.50
CA GLU A 150 17.20 -1.18 0.40
C GLU A 150 17.06 -1.57 -1.07
N LYS A 151 18.01 -2.36 -1.56
CA LYS A 151 18.10 -2.82 -2.95
C LYS A 151 17.26 -4.04 -3.24
N ARG A 152 16.64 -4.67 -2.23
CA ARG A 152 15.76 -5.80 -2.47
C ARG A 152 14.42 -5.34 -3.05
N ALA A 153 13.97 -6.03 -4.09
CA ALA A 153 12.61 -5.87 -4.60
C ALA A 153 11.59 -6.45 -3.61
N LEU A 154 10.47 -5.75 -3.45
CA LEU A 154 9.29 -6.27 -2.79
C LEU A 154 8.76 -7.49 -3.58
N ALA A 155 8.37 -8.53 -2.86
CA ALA A 155 7.86 -9.75 -3.45
C ALA A 155 6.57 -9.48 -4.25
N PHE A 156 6.41 -10.25 -5.33
CA PHE A 156 5.20 -10.30 -6.17
C PHE A 156 4.78 -8.99 -6.88
N ARG A 157 5.49 -7.87 -6.66
CA ARG A 157 5.24 -6.60 -7.37
C ARG A 157 5.61 -6.69 -8.85
N ARG A 158 4.74 -6.14 -9.70
CA ARG A 158 4.95 -6.03 -11.16
C ARG A 158 4.56 -4.61 -11.62
N PRO A 159 5.46 -3.86 -12.28
CA PRO A 159 6.91 -4.10 -12.36
C PRO A 159 7.56 -4.19 -10.97
N PRO A 160 8.80 -4.71 -10.86
CA PRO A 160 9.50 -4.77 -9.58
C PRO A 160 9.57 -3.39 -8.93
N GLN A 161 9.20 -3.31 -7.65
CA GLN A 161 9.37 -2.13 -6.82
C GLN A 161 10.43 -2.43 -5.77
N TYR A 162 11.52 -1.69 -5.78
CA TYR A 162 12.62 -1.84 -4.82
C TYR A 162 12.29 -1.16 -3.49
N GLY A 163 12.88 -1.66 -2.40
CA GLY A 163 12.66 -1.10 -1.06
C GLY A 163 12.96 0.39 -0.97
N PHE A 164 14.03 0.86 -1.62
CA PHE A 164 14.35 2.29 -1.69
C PHE A 164 13.26 3.11 -2.39
N GLN A 165 12.65 2.59 -3.47
CA GLN A 165 11.56 3.27 -4.19
C GLN A 165 10.29 3.31 -3.33
N PHE A 166 10.01 2.22 -2.63
CA PHE A 166 8.89 2.15 -1.69
C PHE A 166 9.07 3.16 -0.55
N ALA A 167 10.23 3.16 0.10
CA ALA A 167 10.58 4.09 1.17
C ALA A 167 10.51 5.55 0.71
N GLN A 168 11.07 5.85 -0.47
CA GLN A 168 11.01 7.17 -1.09
C GLN A 168 9.56 7.65 -1.25
N ALA A 169 8.71 6.83 -1.84
CA ALA A 169 7.31 7.17 -2.08
C ALA A 169 6.55 7.41 -0.76
N GLU A 170 6.74 6.54 0.23
CA GLU A 170 6.05 6.65 1.51
C GLU A 170 6.51 7.88 2.31
N LEU A 171 7.80 8.18 2.35
CA LEU A 171 8.32 9.36 3.05
C LEU A 171 7.83 10.68 2.42
N LEU A 172 7.78 10.75 1.09
CA LEU A 172 7.22 11.89 0.35
C LEU A 172 5.70 12.03 0.53
N ASN A 173 5.00 10.90 0.75
CA ASN A 173 3.56 10.91 1.01
C ASN A 173 3.25 11.34 2.45
N LEU A 174 4.00 10.79 3.41
CA LEU A 174 3.75 10.91 4.85
C LEU A 174 4.34 12.17 5.48
N THR A 175 5.18 12.92 4.79
CA THR A 175 5.82 14.11 5.35
C THR A 175 5.80 15.28 4.36
N ALA A 176 6.07 16.49 4.84
CA ALA A 176 6.28 17.66 3.99
C ALA A 176 7.73 17.79 3.48
N GLU A 177 8.62 16.96 4.00
CA GLU A 177 10.05 17.00 3.73
C GLU A 177 10.39 16.43 2.35
N ASP A 178 11.58 16.74 1.86
CA ASP A 178 12.06 16.27 0.56
C ASP A 178 13.49 15.73 0.65
N TYR A 179 14.43 16.56 1.11
CA TYR A 179 15.86 16.23 1.20
C TYR A 179 16.44 15.60 -0.09
N GLY A 180 15.91 15.99 -1.25
CA GLY A 180 16.33 15.51 -2.56
C GLY A 180 15.57 14.30 -3.10
N LEU A 181 14.63 13.73 -2.34
CA LEU A 181 13.88 12.55 -2.76
C LEU A 181 12.99 12.80 -4.00
N LYS A 182 12.39 13.98 -4.19
CA LYS A 182 11.55 14.26 -5.36
C LYS A 182 12.32 14.25 -6.68
N THR A 183 13.60 14.61 -6.62
CA THR A 183 14.48 14.68 -7.80
C THR A 183 15.31 13.42 -8.01
N ALA A 184 15.44 12.56 -6.99
CA ALA A 184 16.14 11.30 -7.10
C ALA A 184 15.37 10.30 -7.95
N THR A 185 15.97 9.84 -9.05
CA THR A 185 15.36 8.90 -10.01
C THR A 185 15.95 7.50 -9.94
N ASP A 186 17.05 7.32 -9.20
CA ASP A 186 17.78 6.07 -9.07
C ASP A 186 18.15 5.76 -7.61
N GLU A 187 18.71 4.57 -7.41
CA GLU A 187 19.13 4.09 -6.09
C GLU A 187 20.15 5.02 -5.43
N THR A 188 21.14 5.49 -6.17
CA THR A 188 22.23 6.33 -5.65
C THR A 188 21.68 7.65 -5.13
N GLY A 189 20.79 8.30 -5.90
CA GLY A 189 20.16 9.56 -5.49
C GLY A 189 19.27 9.40 -4.26
N VAL A 190 18.50 8.32 -4.18
CA VAL A 190 17.63 8.05 -3.03
C VAL A 190 18.46 7.74 -1.78
N ALA A 191 19.49 6.91 -1.91
CA ALA A 191 20.40 6.59 -0.81
C ALA A 191 21.18 7.82 -0.30
N ALA A 192 21.53 8.76 -1.18
CA ALA A 192 22.22 10.00 -0.81
C ALA A 192 21.37 10.90 0.12
N ALA A 193 20.05 10.81 0.08
CA ALA A 193 19.16 11.56 0.98
C ALA A 193 19.13 10.99 2.41
N LYS A 194 19.49 9.72 2.60
CA LYS A 194 19.32 8.98 3.86
C LYS A 194 19.93 9.69 5.09
N PRO A 195 21.16 10.25 5.05
CA PRO A 195 21.72 10.94 6.21
C PRO A 195 20.90 12.16 6.65
N ALA A 196 20.37 12.94 5.69
CA ALA A 196 19.54 14.10 6.00
C ALA A 196 18.21 13.68 6.65
N TRP A 197 17.59 12.61 6.16
CA TRP A 197 16.39 12.02 6.78
C TRP A 197 16.64 11.48 8.19
N GLN A 198 17.79 10.83 8.42
CA GLN A 198 18.18 10.36 9.74
C GLN A 198 18.36 11.53 10.72
N GLN A 199 18.99 12.62 10.26
CA GLN A 199 19.15 13.85 11.05
C GLN A 199 17.81 14.52 11.36
N TRP A 200 16.90 14.57 10.38
CA TRP A 200 15.55 15.08 10.56
C TRP A 200 14.79 14.28 11.62
N TRP A 201 14.81 12.94 11.53
CA TRP A 201 14.18 12.08 12.53
C TRP A 201 14.78 12.30 13.91
N ALA A 202 16.11 12.32 14.02
CA ALA A 202 16.80 12.55 15.30
C ALA A 202 16.36 13.87 15.97
N SER A 203 16.14 14.91 15.16
CA SER A 203 15.77 16.25 15.65
C SER A 203 14.29 16.39 16.00
N HIS A 204 13.38 15.69 15.31
CA HIS A 204 11.94 15.96 15.38
C HIS A 204 11.10 14.84 16.02
N GLN A 205 11.63 13.61 16.16
CA GLN A 205 10.85 12.43 16.58
C GLN A 205 9.97 12.61 17.83
N ALA A 206 10.38 13.49 18.76
CA ALA A 206 9.64 13.74 20.00
C ALA A 206 8.35 14.55 19.78
N THR A 207 8.34 15.49 18.83
CA THR A 207 7.22 16.41 18.57
C THR A 207 6.38 16.00 17.36
N LEU A 208 6.92 15.12 16.51
CA LEU A 208 6.20 14.60 15.34
C LEU A 208 4.87 13.96 15.73
N HIS A 209 3.82 14.46 15.09
CA HIS A 209 2.47 13.92 15.13
C HIS A 209 1.85 13.95 13.73
N LEU A 210 0.96 12.99 13.46
CA LEU A 210 0.23 12.94 12.19
C LEU A 210 -0.91 13.97 12.21
N ASP A 211 -0.81 15.01 11.39
CA ASP A 211 -1.92 15.90 11.11
C ASP A 211 -2.94 15.15 10.25
N ARG A 212 -4.14 14.90 10.81
CA ARG A 212 -5.21 14.15 10.13
C ARG A 212 -5.88 14.92 9.00
N LYS A 213 -5.77 16.23 8.94
CA LYS A 213 -6.29 17.04 7.82
C LYS A 213 -5.31 16.99 6.65
N LEU A 214 -4.02 17.14 6.94
CA LEU A 214 -2.96 17.13 5.93
C LEU A 214 -2.54 15.70 5.53
N GLN A 215 -2.88 14.70 6.34
CA GLN A 215 -2.43 13.30 6.21
C GLN A 215 -0.89 13.20 6.16
N ARG A 216 -0.21 14.05 6.95
CA ARG A 216 1.25 14.16 6.99
C ARG A 216 1.74 14.44 8.39
N TYR A 217 2.96 14.00 8.68
CA TYR A 217 3.67 14.31 9.90
C TYR A 217 4.12 15.77 9.91
N VAL A 218 3.83 16.45 11.01
CA VAL A 218 4.26 17.82 11.31
C VAL A 218 4.89 17.82 12.71
N ALA A 219 5.83 18.74 12.93
CA ALA A 219 6.58 18.88 14.19
C ALA A 219 5.98 19.93 15.12
#